data_AF-A0A800AHX4-F1
#
_entry.id   AF-A0A800AHX4-F1
#
_cell.length_a   1.000
_cell.length_b   1.000
_cell.length_c   1.000
_cell.angle_alpha   90.00
_cell.angle_beta   90.00
_cell.angle_gamma   90.00
#
_symmetry.space_group_name_H-M   'P 1'
#
loop_
_entity.id
_entity.type
_entity.pdbx_description
1 polymer ?
#
loop_
_entity_poly.entity_id
_entity_poly.type
_entity_poly.pdbx_seq_one_letter_code
_entity_poly.pdbx_strand_id
1 'polypeptide(L)'
;MKIAFSPSVYEHAAFLIQMTPWEVSRDAELLYQAHRLAHQIYHHSPIVVGIDIYNIEAEAYGCVVTQPSGNGIPAITKGIFASIEESNSLKTFNPEVDGRIPLIIEAGRELARDKFSSVELR
;
A
#
# COMPACT_ATOMS: atom_id res chain seq x y z
N MET A 1 10.37 4.89 -32.24
CA MET A 1 10.78 4.92 -30.82
C MET A 1 9.64 4.35 -30.00
N LYS A 2 9.84 3.26 -29.26
CA LYS A 2 8.88 2.78 -28.24
C LYS A 2 9.27 3.42 -26.90
N ILE A 3 8.31 3.99 -26.18
CA ILE A 3 8.51 4.47 -24.81
C ILE A 3 8.17 3.31 -23.87
N ALA A 4 9.09 2.96 -22.96
CA ALA A 4 8.80 2.00 -21.91
C ALA A 4 7.74 2.60 -20.98
N PHE A 5 6.63 1.90 -20.81
CA PHE A 5 5.53 2.29 -19.93
C PHE A 5 5.30 1.19 -18.92
N SER A 6 5.34 1.54 -17.63
CA SER A 6 4.88 0.66 -16.56
C SER A 6 4.02 1.46 -15.59
N PRO A 7 2.73 1.13 -15.44
CA PRO A 7 1.88 1.79 -14.47
C PRO A 7 2.19 1.32 -13.05
N SER A 8 2.07 2.22 -12.09
CA SER A 8 1.92 1.86 -10.67
C SER A 8 0.44 1.62 -10.40
N VAL A 9 0.08 0.40 -9.98
CA VAL A 9 -1.31 0.00 -9.76
C VAL A 9 -1.59 -0.02 -8.27
N TYR A 10 -2.25 1.03 -7.73
CA TYR A 10 -2.58 1.13 -6.31
C TYR A 10 -4.02 0.62 -6.03
N GLU A 11 -4.99 1.51 -5.77
CA GLU A 11 -6.36 1.17 -5.36
C GLU A 11 -7.06 0.26 -6.37
N HIS A 12 -6.71 0.34 -7.65
CA HIS A 12 -7.28 -0.51 -8.68
C HIS A 12 -6.95 -2.00 -8.49
N ALA A 13 -5.85 -2.34 -7.81
CA ALA A 13 -5.54 -3.74 -7.51
C ALA A 13 -6.64 -4.40 -6.65
N ALA A 14 -7.22 -3.69 -5.68
CA ALA A 14 -8.32 -4.21 -4.86
C ALA A 14 -9.57 -4.52 -5.70
N PHE A 15 -9.88 -3.67 -6.68
CA PHE A 15 -11.00 -3.89 -7.59
C PHE A 15 -10.89 -5.21 -8.36
N LEU A 16 -9.68 -5.61 -8.76
CA LEU A 16 -9.45 -6.84 -9.53
C LEU A 16 -9.82 -8.11 -8.75
N ILE A 17 -9.74 -8.07 -7.42
CA ILE A 17 -10.16 -9.17 -6.53
C ILE A 17 -11.56 -8.95 -5.94
N GLN A 18 -12.33 -7.99 -6.47
CA GLN A 18 -13.71 -7.68 -6.05
C GLN A 18 -13.82 -7.25 -4.58
N MET A 19 -12.81 -6.54 -4.08
CA MET A 19 -12.77 -6.01 -2.72
C MET A 19 -12.59 -4.50 -2.72
N THR A 20 -12.92 -3.87 -1.59
CA THR A 20 -12.72 -2.43 -1.43
C THR A 20 -11.24 -2.12 -1.14
N PRO A 21 -10.74 -0.93 -1.53
CA PRO A 21 -9.40 -0.49 -1.11
C PRO A 21 -9.20 -0.50 0.41
N TRP A 22 -10.27 -0.25 1.18
CA TRP A 22 -10.23 -0.30 2.63
C TRP A 22 -9.91 -1.70 3.14
N GLU A 23 -10.64 -2.72 2.70
CA GLU A 23 -10.42 -4.10 3.16
C GLU A 23 -9.02 -4.59 2.79
N VAL A 24 -8.63 -4.41 1.53
CA VAL A 24 -7.37 -4.95 1.02
C VAL A 24 -6.17 -4.31 1.70
N SER A 25 -6.17 -2.99 1.94
CA SER A 25 -5.00 -2.32 2.51
C SER A 25 -4.75 -2.61 4.00
N ARG A 26 -5.64 -3.37 4.66
CA ARG A 26 -5.48 -3.81 6.05
C ARG A 26 -5.07 -5.29 6.18
N ASP A 27 -4.81 -5.99 5.08
CA ASP A 27 -4.46 -7.40 5.09
C ASP A 27 -3.32 -7.71 4.10
N ALA A 28 -2.26 -8.35 4.59
CA ALA A 28 -1.06 -8.62 3.79
C ALA A 28 -1.32 -9.65 2.68
N GLU A 29 -2.15 -10.67 2.95
CA GLU A 29 -2.50 -11.69 1.97
C GLU A 29 -3.37 -11.09 0.86
N LEU A 30 -4.35 -10.25 1.22
CA LEU A 30 -5.16 -9.54 0.23
C LEU A 30 -4.32 -8.59 -0.62
N LEU A 31 -3.37 -7.86 -0.02
CA LEU A 31 -2.40 -7.04 -0.77
C LEU A 31 -1.60 -7.88 -1.77
N TYR A 32 -1.06 -9.02 -1.33
CA TYR A 32 -0.35 -9.96 -2.20
C TYR A 32 -1.23 -10.41 -3.37
N GLN A 33 -2.42 -10.94 -3.11
CA GLN A 33 -3.32 -11.46 -4.15
C GLN A 33 -3.74 -10.38 -5.15
N ALA A 34 -4.09 -9.19 -4.66
CA ALA A 34 -4.47 -8.05 -5.49
C ALA A 34 -3.36 -7.63 -6.45
N HIS A 35 -2.14 -7.43 -5.92
CA HIS A 35 -0.99 -6.99 -6.70
C HIS A 35 -0.46 -8.08 -7.64
N ARG A 36 -0.51 -9.35 -7.21
CA ARG A 36 -0.19 -10.51 -8.05
C ARG A 36 -1.12 -10.59 -9.26
N LEU A 37 -2.43 -10.44 -9.05
CA LEU A 37 -3.40 -10.43 -10.14
C LEU A 37 -3.21 -9.23 -11.07
N ALA A 38 -2.94 -8.04 -10.52
CA ALA A 38 -2.62 -6.85 -11.31
C ALA A 38 -1.39 -7.07 -12.20
N HIS A 39 -0.34 -7.72 -11.68
CA HIS A 39 0.83 -8.07 -12.47
C HIS A 39 0.51 -9.09 -13.57
N GLN A 40 -0.31 -10.10 -13.27
CA GLN A 40 -0.72 -11.11 -14.26
C GLN A 40 -1.54 -10.51 -15.41
N ILE A 41 -2.41 -9.54 -15.14
CA ILE A 41 -3.26 -8.91 -16.15
C ILE A 41 -2.47 -7.87 -16.97
N TYR A 42 -1.68 -7.03 -16.30
CA TYR A 42 -1.05 -5.87 -16.94
C TYR A 42 0.40 -6.08 -17.33
N HIS A 43 1.05 -7.12 -16.83
CA HIS A 43 2.49 -7.37 -16.99
C HIS A 43 3.35 -6.15 -16.62
N HIS A 44 2.87 -5.32 -15.69
CA HIS A 44 3.56 -4.12 -15.24
C HIS A 44 4.77 -4.49 -14.38
N SER A 45 5.85 -3.73 -14.51
CA SER A 45 7.08 -3.92 -13.74
C SER A 45 7.83 -2.60 -13.59
N PRO A 46 8.23 -2.20 -12.36
CA PRO A 46 8.11 -2.95 -11.11
C PRO A 46 6.68 -3.00 -10.56
N ILE A 47 6.40 -3.96 -9.66
CA ILE A 47 5.19 -3.98 -8.84
C ILE A 47 5.41 -3.04 -7.66
N VAL A 48 4.56 -2.02 -7.52
CA VAL A 48 4.60 -1.10 -6.38
C VAL A 48 3.54 -1.54 -5.38
N VAL A 49 3.99 -2.16 -4.28
CA VAL A 49 3.10 -2.78 -3.29
C VAL A 49 2.49 -1.72 -2.39
N GLY A 50 1.16 -1.75 -2.29
CA GLY A 50 0.40 -0.90 -1.38
C GLY A 50 -0.92 -0.45 -1.96
N ILE A 51 -1.85 -0.12 -1.07
CA ILE A 51 -3.13 0.54 -1.32
C ILE A 51 -3.33 1.49 -0.14
N ASP A 52 -3.90 2.68 -0.35
CA ASP A 52 -4.05 3.65 0.72
C ASP A 52 -2.68 3.97 1.37
N ILE A 53 -1.69 4.24 0.51
CA ILE A 53 -0.29 4.39 0.92
C ILE A 53 -0.01 5.73 1.60
N TYR A 54 -0.88 6.71 1.40
CA TYR A 54 -0.73 8.09 1.85
C TYR A 54 -0.80 8.25 3.37
N ASN A 55 -1.35 7.25 4.07
CA ASN A 55 -1.56 7.30 5.51
C ASN A 55 -0.56 6.46 6.32
N ILE A 56 0.26 5.62 5.67
CA ILE A 56 1.03 4.56 6.34
C ILE A 56 2.01 5.13 7.38
N GLU A 57 2.79 6.15 7.02
CA GLU A 57 3.79 6.73 7.93
C GLU A 57 3.11 7.40 9.13
N ALA A 58 2.01 8.10 8.87
CA ALA A 58 1.28 8.76 9.94
C ALA A 58 0.59 7.74 10.87
N GLU A 59 0.07 6.62 10.36
CA GLU A 59 -0.37 5.49 11.18
C GLU A 59 0.76 4.89 12.00
N ALA A 60 1.96 4.75 11.43
CA ALA A 60 3.13 4.26 12.14
C ALA A 60 3.53 5.20 13.30
N TYR A 61 3.26 6.50 13.17
CA TYR A 61 3.41 7.47 14.27
C TYR A 61 2.22 7.50 15.24
N GLY A 62 1.14 6.75 14.98
CA GLY A 62 -0.02 6.62 15.87
C GLY A 62 -1.26 7.41 15.45
N CYS A 63 -1.28 8.04 14.27
CA CYS A 63 -2.51 8.61 13.72
C CYS A 63 -3.52 7.51 13.41
N VAL A 64 -4.82 7.84 13.52
CA VAL A 64 -5.90 6.91 13.19
C VAL A 64 -6.51 7.32 11.85
N VAL A 65 -6.53 6.37 10.91
CA VAL A 65 -7.27 6.51 9.64
C VAL A 65 -8.68 5.99 9.85
N THR A 66 -9.68 6.75 9.42
CA THR A 66 -11.08 6.34 9.51
C THR A 66 -11.56 5.73 8.20
N GLN A 67 -12.45 4.73 8.30
CA GLN A 67 -13.09 4.16 7.12
C GLN A 67 -14.01 5.21 6.49
N PRO A 68 -13.78 5.59 5.22
CA PRO A 68 -14.67 6.52 4.55
C PRO A 68 -15.99 5.84 4.19
N SER A 69 -17.08 6.60 4.18
CA SER A 69 -18.36 6.15 3.61
C SER A 69 -18.35 6.26 2.08
N GLY A 70 -18.99 5.31 1.39
CA GLY A 70 -19.16 5.36 -0.06
C GLY A 70 -17.83 5.42 -0.81
N ASN A 71 -17.69 6.38 -1.73
CA ASN A 71 -16.48 6.58 -2.53
C ASN A 71 -15.48 7.55 -1.87
N GLY A 72 -15.59 7.77 -0.56
CA GLY A 72 -14.64 8.64 0.15
C GLY A 72 -13.24 8.05 0.19
N ILE A 73 -12.25 8.90 0.46
CA ILE A 73 -10.84 8.52 0.55
C ILE A 73 -10.47 8.35 2.03
N PRO A 74 -9.75 7.29 2.43
CA PRO A 74 -9.24 7.17 3.79
C PRO A 74 -8.33 8.35 4.11
N ALA A 75 -8.57 9.01 5.24
CA ALA A 75 -7.82 10.19 5.62
C ALA A 75 -7.64 10.24 7.13
N ILE A 76 -6.52 10.84 7.54
CA ILE A 76 -6.30 11.25 8.91
C ILE A 76 -6.92 12.61 9.12
N THR A 77 -7.90 12.69 10.02
CA THR A 77 -8.64 13.92 10.30
C THR A 77 -8.11 14.67 11.52
N LYS A 78 -7.21 14.06 12.28
CA LYS A 78 -6.64 14.62 13.52
C LYS A 78 -5.17 14.23 13.66
N GLY A 79 -4.31 15.22 13.88
CA GLY A 79 -2.91 14.99 14.24
C GLY A 79 -2.75 14.50 15.68
N ILE A 80 -1.60 13.88 15.97
CA ILE A 80 -1.29 13.32 17.30
C ILE A 80 -0.70 14.33 18.28
N PHE A 81 -0.28 15.51 17.81
CA PHE A 81 0.31 16.56 18.63
C PHE A 81 -0.61 17.78 18.74
N ALA A 82 -0.62 18.39 19.92
CA ALA A 82 -1.37 19.61 20.19
C ALA A 82 -0.60 20.88 19.80
N SER A 83 0.74 20.79 19.67
CA SER A 83 1.58 21.90 19.21
C SER A 83 2.83 21.41 18.48
N ILE A 84 3.53 22.34 17.81
CA ILE A 84 4.79 22.05 17.12
C ILE A 84 5.88 21.66 18.14
N GLU A 85 5.90 22.31 19.31
CA GLU A 85 6.89 22.04 20.36
C GLU A 85 6.81 20.60 20.85
N GLU A 86 5.59 20.04 20.96
CA GLU A 86 5.37 18.64 21.34
C GLU A 86 5.96 17.67 20.31
N SER A 87 5.92 18.02 19.02
CA SER A 87 6.47 17.20 17.94
C SER A 87 7.99 17.01 18.01
N ASN A 88 8.71 17.86 18.75
CA ASN A 88 10.16 17.68 18.99
C ASN A 88 10.47 16.38 19.75
N SER A 89 9.48 15.80 20.44
CA SER A 89 9.63 14.52 21.15
C SER A 89 9.35 13.30 20.26
N LEU A 90 8.97 13.51 18.99
CA LEU A 90 8.63 12.43 18.07
C LEU A 90 9.83 11.51 17.85
N LYS A 91 9.64 10.23 18.15
CA LYS A 91 10.62 9.19 17.87
C LYS A 91 10.36 8.63 16.48
N THR A 92 11.41 8.22 15.79
CA THR A 92 11.30 7.46 14.54
C THR A 92 10.48 6.18 14.78
N PHE A 93 9.52 5.89 13.91
CA PHE A 93 8.78 4.62 13.96
C PHE A 93 9.69 3.43 13.63
N ASN A 94 9.31 2.25 14.08
CA ASN A 94 9.92 0.99 13.70
C ASN A 94 9.10 0.34 12.55
N PRO A 95 9.64 0.26 11.32
CA PRO A 95 8.93 -0.30 10.16
C PRO A 95 8.59 -1.79 10.31
N GLU A 96 9.18 -2.50 11.27
CA GLU A 96 8.91 -3.92 11.51
C GLU A 96 7.65 -4.17 12.34
N VAL A 97 7.14 -3.17 13.07
CA VAL A 97 6.02 -3.35 14.00
C VAL A 97 4.98 -2.23 13.98
N ASP A 98 5.32 -1.03 13.51
CA ASP A 98 4.45 0.13 13.65
C ASP A 98 3.49 0.29 12.46
N GLY A 99 2.22 0.54 12.79
CA GLY A 99 1.16 0.79 11.82
C GLY A 99 0.97 -0.36 10.82
N ARG A 100 0.75 -0.01 9.55
CA ARG A 100 0.54 -0.98 8.47
C ARG A 100 1.79 -1.28 7.64
N ILE A 101 2.94 -0.69 7.97
CA ILE A 101 4.21 -0.94 7.26
C ILE A 101 4.55 -2.44 7.22
N PRO A 102 4.43 -3.22 8.31
CA PRO A 102 4.80 -4.63 8.30
C PRO A 102 3.98 -5.46 7.31
N LEU A 103 2.70 -5.12 7.13
CA LEU A 103 1.80 -5.80 6.18
C LEU A 103 2.27 -5.61 4.74
N ILE A 104 2.71 -4.40 4.39
CA ILE A 104 3.17 -4.05 3.05
C ILE A 104 4.51 -4.72 2.77
N ILE A 105 5.41 -4.74 3.76
CA ILE A 105 6.68 -5.46 3.66
C ILE A 105 6.43 -6.95 3.43
N GLU A 106 5.51 -7.57 4.18
CA GLU A 106 5.21 -8.98 4.02
C GLU A 106 4.61 -9.32 2.66
N ALA A 107 3.63 -8.53 2.19
CA ALA A 107 3.09 -8.67 0.84
C ALA A 107 4.17 -8.53 -0.24
N GLY A 108 5.10 -7.58 -0.08
CA GLY A 108 6.23 -7.40 -0.99
C GLY A 108 7.21 -8.58 -0.97
N ARG A 109 7.42 -9.20 0.18
CA ARG A 109 8.23 -10.42 0.30
C ARG A 109 7.58 -11.59 -0.42
N GLU A 110 6.27 -11.77 -0.28
CA GLU A 110 5.53 -12.82 -1.01
C GLU A 110 5.59 -12.60 -2.52
N LEU A 111 5.36 -11.37 -3.00
CA LEU A 111 5.50 -11.04 -4.41
C LEU A 111 6.93 -11.27 -4.92
N ALA A 112 7.96 -11.00 -4.13
CA ALA A 112 9.34 -11.25 -4.51
C ALA A 112 9.68 -12.76 -4.55
N ARG A 113 9.00 -13.59 -3.74
CA ARG A 113 9.11 -15.05 -3.79
C ARG A 113 8.40 -15.64 -5.02
N ASP A 114 7.34 -14.99 -5.48
CA ASP A 114 6.65 -15.36 -6.70
C ASP A 114 7.60 -15.31 -7.91
N LYS A 115 7.80 -16.46 -8.54
CA LYS A 115 8.59 -16.56 -9.77
C LYS A 115 7.75 -16.08 -10.94
N PHE A 116 7.63 -14.78 -11.11
CA PHE A 116 7.09 -14.21 -12.34
C PHE A 116 8.02 -14.60 -13.50
N SER A 117 7.51 -15.37 -14.46
CA SER A 117 8.28 -15.65 -15.68
C SER A 117 8.62 -14.33 -16.35
N SER A 118 9.90 -14.06 -16.58
CA SER A 118 10.36 -12.86 -17.28
C SER A 118 9.67 -12.78 -18.64
N VAL A 119 8.69 -11.89 -18.78
CA VAL A 119 8.04 -11.63 -20.05
C VAL A 119 9.03 -10.82 -20.87
N GLU A 120 9.54 -11.39 -21.96
CA GLU A 120 10.30 -10.64 -22.96
C GLU A 120 9.41 -9.50 -23.47
N LEU A 121 9.80 -8.26 -23.16
CA LEU A 121 9.21 -7.06 -23.73
C LEU A 121 9.43 -7.09 -25.25
N ARG A 122 8.39 -7.41 -26.03
CA ARG A 122 8.41 -7.36 -27.51
C ARG A 122 8.13 -5.95 -28.05
#